data_AF-A0A929VC77-F1
#
_entry.id   AF-A0A929VC77-F1
#
_cell.length_a   1.000
_cell.length_b   1.000
_cell.length_c   1.000
_cell.angle_alpha   90.00
_cell.angle_beta   90.00
_cell.angle_gamma   90.00
#
_symmetry.space_group_name_H-M   'P 1'
#
loop_
_entity.id
_entity.type
_entity.pdbx_description
1 polymer ?
#
loop_
_entity_poly.entity_id
_entity_poly.type
_entity_poly.pdbx_seq_one_letter_code
_entity_poly.pdbx_strand_id
1 'polypeptide(L)' 'CVPACPDMSIPMNADGTRGDFDYFFCKGCGICASVCPFDAIHMVLDEK' A
#
# COMPACT_ATOMS: atom_id res chain seq x y z
N CYS A 1 -1.68 -1.99 6.64
CA CYS A 1 -0.98 -1.87 5.35
C CYS A 1 0.32 -1.08 5.47
N VAL A 2 0.34 0.13 6.06
CA VAL A 2 1.54 0.97 6.25
C VAL A 2 2.77 0.20 6.78
N PRO A 3 2.74 -0.42 7.97
CA PRO A 3 3.92 -1.13 8.50
C PRO A 3 4.20 -2.47 7.80
N ALA A 4 3.28 -2.94 6.95
CA ALA A 4 3.39 -4.24 6.28
C ALA A 4 4.00 -4.13 4.88
N CYS A 5 4.12 -2.92 4.32
CA CYS A 5 4.73 -2.72 3.02
C CYS A 5 6.26 -2.86 3.16
N PRO A 6 6.90 -3.88 2.55
CA PRO A 6 8.34 -4.09 2.68
C PRO A 6 9.15 -2.96 2.03
N ASP A 7 8.58 -2.29 1.03
CA ASP A 7 9.20 -1.21 0.27
C ASP A 7 8.83 0.18 0.81
N MET A 8 8.13 0.26 1.95
CA MET A 8 7.64 1.52 2.55
C MET A 8 6.88 2.43 1.57
N SER A 9 6.23 1.86 0.56
CA SER A 9 5.47 2.59 -0.48
C SER A 9 4.10 3.10 -0.01
N ILE A 10 3.82 3.03 1.28
CA ILE A 10 2.58 3.52 1.90
C ILE A 10 3.00 4.41 3.09
N PRO A 11 3.15 5.73 2.89
CA PRO A 11 3.61 6.65 3.93
C PRO A 11 2.53 6.89 5.00
N MET A 12 2.95 7.38 6.15
CA MET A 12 2.08 7.88 7.22
C MET A 12 2.21 9.40 7.27
N ASN A 13 1.07 10.09 7.28
CA ASN A 13 1.01 11.54 7.42
C ASN A 13 1.29 11.95 8.87
N ALA A 14 1.60 13.23 9.08
CA ALA A 14 1.89 13.78 10.41
C ALA A 14 0.69 13.73 11.38
N ASP A 15 -0.53 13.68 10.85
CA ASP A 15 -1.78 13.55 11.62
C ASP A 15 -2.10 12.09 11.99
N GLY A 16 -1.21 11.15 11.66
CA GLY A 16 -1.37 9.72 11.90
C GLY A 16 -2.27 9.01 10.89
N THR A 17 -2.77 9.71 9.86
CA THR A 17 -3.50 9.07 8.76
C THR A 17 -2.55 8.39 7.79
N ARG A 18 -3.07 7.41 7.07
CA ARG A 18 -2.37 6.75 5.97
C ARG A 18 -2.30 7.72 4.78
N GLY A 19 -1.12 7.94 4.22
CA GLY A 19 -0.95 8.70 2.97
C GLY A 19 -1.28 7.91 1.70
N ASP A 20 -1.09 8.56 0.56
CA ASP A 20 -1.28 7.96 -0.76
C ASP A 20 -0.19 6.95 -1.11
N PHE A 21 -0.52 5.97 -1.94
CA PHE A 21 0.45 5.00 -2.43
C PHE A 21 1.52 5.67 -3.29
N ASP A 22 2.79 5.39 -2.99
CA ASP A 22 3.89 5.66 -3.91
C ASP A 22 3.99 4.50 -4.91
N TYR A 23 3.31 4.65 -6.04
CA TYR A 23 3.30 3.63 -7.09
C TYR A 23 4.64 3.49 -7.82
N PHE A 24 5.55 4.47 -7.73
CA PHE A 24 6.85 4.38 -8.37
C PHE A 24 7.76 3.36 -7.67
N PHE A 25 7.71 3.30 -6.34
CA PHE A 25 8.46 2.32 -5.57
C PHE A 25 7.71 1.00 -5.36
N CYS A 26 6.38 1.02 -5.41
CA CYS A 26 5.54 -0.18 -5.26
C CYS A 26 5.94 -1.30 -6.24
N LYS A 27 6.16 -2.51 -5.71
CA LYS A 27 6.50 -3.71 -6.52
C LYS A 27 5.31 -4.62 -6.82
N GLY A 28 4.12 -4.26 -6.34
CA GLY A 28 2.92 -5.07 -6.56
C GLY A 28 2.88 -6.40 -5.78
N CYS A 29 3.60 -6.51 -4.65
CA CYS A 29 3.68 -7.76 -3.89
C CYS A 29 2.36 -8.23 -3.24
N GLY A 30 1.35 -7.35 -3.12
CA GLY A 30 0.02 -7.69 -2.61
C GLY A 30 -0.10 -7.89 -1.09
N ILE A 31 1.00 -7.82 -0.33
CA ILE A 31 0.99 -7.99 1.14
C ILE A 31 0.03 -7.01 1.79
N CYS A 32 0.04 -5.74 1.35
CA CYS A 32 -0.80 -4.69 1.90
C CYS A 32 -2.31 -4.98 1.74
N ALA A 33 -2.72 -5.62 0.65
CA ALA A 33 -4.08 -6.07 0.41
C ALA A 33 -4.43 -7.27 1.31
N SER A 34 -3.56 -8.30 1.35
CA SER A 34 -3.78 -9.51 2.14
C SER A 34 -3.93 -9.27 3.65
N VAL A 35 -3.17 -8.33 4.20
CA VAL A 35 -3.18 -7.99 5.64
C VAL A 35 -4.25 -6.97 6.03
N CYS A 36 -4.93 -6.34 5.06
CA CYS A 36 -5.90 -5.29 5.37
C CYS A 36 -7.15 -5.91 6.01
N PRO A 37 -7.47 -5.63 7.29
CA PRO A 37 -8.65 -6.19 7.93
C PRO A 37 -9.96 -5.58 7.39
N PHE A 38 -9.85 -4.50 6.63
CA PHE A 38 -10.98 -3.77 6.05
C PHE A 38 -11.18 -4.08 4.56
N ASP A 39 -10.34 -4.94 3.96
CA ASP A 39 -10.34 -5.23 2.53
C ASP A 39 -10.31 -3.97 1.63
N ALA A 40 -9.63 -2.92 2.09
CA ALA A 40 -9.69 -1.59 1.47
C ALA A 40 -8.71 -1.41 0.28
N ILE A 41 -8.00 -2.46 -0.12
CA ILE A 41 -6.95 -2.41 -1.14
C ILE A 41 -7.15 -3.57 -2.10
N HIS A 42 -7.32 -3.27 -3.39
CA HIS A 42 -7.44 -4.28 -4.43
C HIS A 42 -6.26 -4.18 -5.39
N MET A 43 -5.63 -5.31 -5.66
CA MET A 43 -4.54 -5.40 -6.64
C MET A 43 -5.13 -5.53 -8.04
N VAL A 44 -4.65 -4.70 -8.96
CA VAL A 44 -4.98 -4.76 -10.39
C VAL A 44 -3.71 -4.94 -11.20
N LEU A 45 -3.82 -5.56 -12.37
CA LEU A 45 -2.71 -5.62 -13.32
C LEU A 45 -2.47 -4.22 -13.89
N ASP A 46 -1.21 -3.83 -13.93
CA ASP A 46 -0.81 -2.57 -14.55
C ASP A 46 -0.98 -2.67 -16.08
N GLU A 47 -1.82 -1.82 -16.65
CA GLU A 47 -2.07 -1.74 -18.09
C GLU A 47 -1.07 -0.75 -18.70
N LYS A 48 0.13 -1.24 -18.98
CA LYS A 48 1.17 -0.41 -19.62
C LYS A 48 1.05 -0.38 -21.14
#